data_AF-A0A6S6VTK8-F1
#
_entry.id   AF-A0A6S6VTK8-F1
#
_cell.length_a   1.000
_cell.length_b   1.000
_cell.length_c   1.000
_cell.angle_alpha   90.00
_cell.angle_beta   90.00
_cell.angle_gamma   90.00
#
_symmetry.space_group_name_H-M   'P 1'
#
loop_
_entity.id
_entity.type
_entity.pdbx_description
1 polymer ?
#
loop_
_entity_poly.entity_id
_entity_poly.type
_entity_poly.pdbx_seq_one_letter_code
_entity_poly.pdbx_strand_id
1 'polypeptide(L)'
;MATIQTQRDATVILTDSSNWIPWYRQLKLKCQSQGIWPLLDPEGVRLQRIQPEAPLPPDISQYEPSSSPSAASSHTTRNARGNTRGSAQDTTEMSTTTSRIPTIPTRVSELSEKGQEAYKEDRDDYKLRLESYKIRERDYQEESNKFSKIVEHILTTVTPHLQLSCCTENGTPRDWITALQDTVGVDEDEERARARERYQAALKPMRSTTNWETWLNEYDQAATRAETLEVAEVMQTQAVIDDFLGSVSKMASTWTAGF
;
A
#
# COMPACT_ATOMS: atom_id res chain seq x y z
N MET A 1 -22.84 -21.12 -28.48
CA MET A 1 -22.83 -20.85 -27.04
C MET A 1 -21.44 -21.18 -26.53
N ALA A 2 -20.62 -20.15 -26.27
CA ALA A 2 -19.27 -20.34 -25.76
C ALA A 2 -19.35 -20.38 -24.23
N THR A 3 -19.06 -21.54 -23.65
CA THR A 3 -18.96 -21.70 -22.20
C THR A 3 -17.66 -21.04 -21.78
N ILE A 4 -17.74 -19.82 -21.25
CA ILE A 4 -16.63 -19.18 -20.54
C ILE A 4 -16.46 -19.95 -19.25
N GLN A 5 -15.65 -21.00 -19.30
CA GLN A 5 -15.19 -21.70 -18.12
C GLN A 5 -14.22 -20.73 -17.44
N THR A 6 -14.72 -20.00 -16.45
CA THR A 6 -13.88 -19.20 -15.55
C THR A 6 -12.97 -20.19 -14.82
N GLN A 7 -11.81 -20.49 -15.39
CA GLN A 7 -10.73 -21.14 -14.67
C GLN A 7 -10.47 -20.24 -13.47
N ARG A 8 -10.87 -20.69 -12.28
CA ARG A 8 -10.30 -20.15 -11.06
C ARG A 8 -8.83 -20.52 -11.14
N ASP A 9 -7.94 -19.54 -11.29
CA ASP A 9 -6.50 -19.78 -11.14
C ASP A 9 -6.32 -20.47 -9.78
N ALA A 10 -5.93 -21.74 -9.82
CA ALA A 10 -5.65 -22.49 -8.61
C ALA A 10 -4.54 -21.74 -7.87
N THR A 11 -4.77 -21.39 -6.61
CA THR A 11 -3.77 -20.69 -5.80
C THR A 11 -2.55 -21.59 -5.67
N VAL A 12 -1.42 -21.16 -6.22
CA VAL A 12 -0.17 -21.91 -6.16
C VAL A 12 0.39 -21.79 -4.75
N ILE A 13 0.80 -22.91 -4.17
CA ILE A 13 1.51 -22.95 -2.89
C ILE A 13 3.00 -23.10 -3.17
N LEU A 14 3.81 -22.22 -2.59
CA LEU A 14 5.26 -22.27 -2.69
C LEU A 14 5.80 -23.30 -1.70
N THR A 15 6.10 -24.50 -2.21
CA THR A 15 6.76 -25.58 -1.46
C THR A 15 8.25 -25.64 -1.76
N ASP A 16 8.62 -25.44 -3.02
CA ASP A 16 9.98 -25.58 -3.52
C ASP A 16 10.17 -24.80 -4.83
N SER A 17 11.33 -25.00 -5.46
CA SER A 17 11.76 -24.31 -6.66
C SER A 17 10.89 -24.56 -7.89
N SER A 18 10.19 -25.70 -7.97
CA SER A 18 9.29 -26.02 -9.08
C SER A 18 8.04 -25.11 -9.13
N ASN A 19 7.67 -24.56 -7.98
CA ASN A 19 6.51 -23.66 -7.83
C ASN A 19 6.88 -22.18 -7.85
N TRP A 20 8.17 -21.84 -7.82
CA TRP A 20 8.64 -20.45 -7.77
C TRP A 20 8.04 -19.58 -8.88
N ILE A 21 8.25 -19.95 -10.13
CA ILE A 21 7.79 -19.17 -11.30
C ILE A 21 6.27 -18.98 -11.33
N PRO A 22 5.44 -20.04 -11.24
CA PRO A 22 3.99 -19.86 -11.25
C PRO A 22 3.49 -19.09 -10.03
N TRP A 23 4.07 -19.29 -8.83
CA TRP A 23 3.72 -18.55 -7.62
C TRP A 23 4.08 -17.06 -7.75
N TYR A 24 5.32 -16.75 -8.15
CA TYR A 24 5.81 -15.40 -8.32
C TYR A 24 5.00 -14.63 -9.38
N ARG A 25 4.62 -15.29 -10.48
CA ARG A 25 3.72 -14.73 -11.50
C ARG A 25 2.34 -14.40 -10.93
N GLN A 26 1.73 -15.30 -10.16
CA GLN A 26 0.43 -15.04 -9.52
C GLN A 26 0.51 -13.88 -8.52
N LEU A 27 1.55 -13.86 -7.69
CA LEU A 27 1.80 -12.76 -6.75
C LEU A 27 1.95 -11.42 -7.49
N LYS A 28 2.77 -11.39 -8.55
CA LYS A 28 3.00 -10.19 -9.36
C LYS A 28 1.71 -9.68 -10.01
N LEU A 29 0.93 -10.54 -10.64
CA LEU A 29 -0.36 -10.18 -11.25
C LEU A 29 -1.34 -9.63 -10.20
N LYS A 30 -1.40 -10.25 -9.01
CA LYS A 30 -2.23 -9.79 -7.91
C LYS A 30 -1.79 -8.41 -7.40
N CYS A 31 -0.51 -8.20 -7.21
CA CYS A 31 0.04 -6.91 -6.79
C CYS A 31 -0.14 -5.81 -7.86
N GLN A 32 -0.04 -6.15 -9.15
CA GLN A 32 -0.29 -5.24 -10.26
C GLN A 32 -1.77 -4.82 -10.33
N SER A 33 -2.71 -5.76 -10.20
CA SER A 33 -4.15 -5.44 -10.18
C SER A 33 -4.55 -4.54 -9.01
N GLN A 34 -3.81 -4.57 -7.91
CA GLN A 34 -4.01 -3.68 -6.75
C GLN A 34 -3.21 -2.36 -6.84
N GLY A 35 -2.33 -2.22 -7.83
CA GLY A 35 -1.49 -1.04 -8.04
C GLY A 35 -0.35 -0.88 -7.01
N ILE A 36 0.04 -1.96 -6.33
CA ILE A 36 1.04 -1.94 -5.25
C ILE A 36 2.35 -2.65 -5.61
N TRP A 37 2.45 -3.29 -6.78
CA TRP A 37 3.69 -3.94 -7.22
C TRP A 37 4.96 -3.10 -7.00
N PRO A 38 4.99 -1.79 -7.32
CA PRO A 38 6.21 -0.99 -7.11
C PRO A 38 6.71 -0.95 -5.65
N LEU A 39 5.84 -1.20 -4.66
CA LEU A 39 6.20 -1.27 -3.24
C LEU A 39 6.85 -2.60 -2.87
N LEU A 40 6.47 -3.68 -3.56
CA LEU A 40 6.92 -5.04 -3.28
C LEU A 40 8.07 -5.51 -4.18
N ASP A 41 8.23 -4.87 -5.33
CA ASP A 41 9.25 -5.21 -6.32
C ASP A 41 10.65 -5.24 -5.66
N PRO A 42 11.34 -6.39 -5.64
CA PRO A 42 12.70 -6.50 -5.09
C PRO A 42 13.67 -5.47 -5.67
N GLU A 43 13.51 -5.15 -6.97
CA GLU A 43 14.33 -4.18 -7.70
C GLU A 43 13.78 -2.74 -7.61
N GLY A 44 12.64 -2.56 -6.95
CA GLY A 44 11.95 -1.28 -6.85
C GLY A 44 12.60 -0.34 -5.84
N VAL A 45 12.47 0.96 -6.05
CA VAL A 45 12.91 1.99 -5.08
C VAL A 45 11.77 2.62 -4.29
N ARG A 46 10.51 2.29 -4.61
CA ARG A 46 9.35 2.92 -3.97
C ARG A 46 9.14 2.34 -2.58
N LEU A 47 8.96 3.23 -1.60
CA LEU A 47 8.63 2.91 -0.21
C LEU A 47 7.15 3.17 0.07
N GLN A 48 6.65 2.55 1.14
CA GLN A 48 5.30 2.83 1.65
C GLN A 48 5.13 4.29 2.05
N ARG A 49 3.90 4.78 1.94
CA ARG A 49 3.52 6.07 2.51
C ARG A 49 3.62 6.03 4.03
N ILE A 50 4.19 7.09 4.59
CA ILE A 50 4.25 7.31 6.03
C ILE A 50 2.86 7.78 6.51
N GLN A 51 2.45 7.32 7.69
CA GLN A 51 1.22 7.78 8.33
C GLN A 51 1.28 9.32 8.47
N PRO A 52 0.31 10.07 7.92
CA PRO A 52 0.32 11.52 8.03
C PRO A 52 0.05 11.96 9.47
N GLU A 53 0.65 13.08 9.87
CA GLU A 53 0.41 13.72 11.17
C GLU A 53 -0.74 14.73 11.06
N ALA A 54 -1.61 14.76 12.07
CA ALA A 54 -2.76 15.67 12.12
C ALA A 54 -2.30 17.12 12.36
N PRO A 55 -2.83 18.11 11.61
CA PRO A 55 -2.50 19.51 11.85
C PRO A 55 -3.04 19.96 13.21
N LEU A 56 -2.30 20.83 13.88
CA LEU A 56 -2.73 21.44 15.15
C LEU A 56 -3.67 22.63 14.89
N PRO A 57 -4.76 22.78 15.66
CA PRO A 57 -5.63 23.93 15.55
C PRO A 57 -4.91 25.22 16.01
N PRO A 58 -5.25 26.39 15.45
CA PRO A 58 -4.67 27.67 15.87
C PRO A 58 -5.03 27.97 17.33
N ASP A 59 -4.04 28.41 18.09
CA ASP A 59 -4.18 28.74 19.50
C ASP A 59 -4.57 30.21 19.67
N ILE A 60 -5.79 30.44 20.15
CA ILE A 60 -6.36 31.78 20.27
C ILE A 60 -5.58 32.72 21.20
N SER A 61 -4.77 32.16 22.12
CA SER A 61 -3.94 32.93 23.05
C SER A 61 -2.75 33.64 22.39
N GLN A 62 -2.40 33.24 21.15
CA GLN A 62 -1.27 33.78 20.39
C GLN A 62 -1.60 35.08 19.64
N TYR A 63 -2.88 35.46 19.58
CA TYR A 63 -3.35 36.61 18.81
C TYR A 63 -3.57 37.84 19.70
N GLU A 64 -3.50 39.04 19.08
CA GLU A 64 -3.55 40.31 19.79
C GLU A 64 -4.88 40.50 20.56
N PRO A 65 -4.86 40.69 21.89
CA PRO A 65 -6.06 40.96 22.68
C PRO A 65 -6.70 42.31 22.34
N SER A 66 -8.00 42.43 22.53
CA SER A 66 -8.71 43.70 22.45
C SER A 66 -8.26 44.61 23.60
N SER A 67 -7.48 45.63 23.29
CA SER A 67 -7.19 46.70 24.24
C SER A 67 -8.40 47.63 24.33
N SER A 68 -9.35 47.34 25.22
CA SER A 68 -10.38 48.32 25.59
C SER A 68 -10.39 48.54 27.12
N PRO A 69 -10.31 49.80 27.58
CA PRO A 69 -10.15 50.13 28.99
C PRO A 69 -11.42 49.80 29.76
N SER A 70 -11.27 49.10 30.89
CA SER A 70 -12.33 48.99 31.87
C SER A 70 -12.57 50.37 32.50
N ALA A 71 -13.55 51.11 31.98
CA ALA A 71 -14.10 52.31 32.59
C ALA A 71 -15.63 52.24 32.54
N ALA A 72 -16.19 51.25 33.24
CA ALA A 72 -17.57 51.27 33.67
C ALA A 72 -17.60 51.52 35.18
N SER A 73 -17.70 52.79 35.57
CA SER A 73 -18.20 53.18 36.89
C SER A 73 -18.97 54.49 36.78
N SER A 74 -20.24 54.31 36.45
CA SER A 74 -21.40 54.99 37.01
C SER A 74 -21.27 56.49 37.30
N HIS A 75 -21.73 57.30 36.34
CA HIS A 75 -22.34 58.58 36.65
C HIS A 75 -23.47 58.38 37.67
N THR A 76 -23.31 58.90 38.88
CA THR A 76 -24.44 59.25 39.75
C THR A 76 -24.25 60.70 40.15
N THR A 77 -24.95 61.57 39.44
CA THR A 77 -25.25 62.95 39.83
C THR A 77 -26.12 62.91 41.08
N ARG A 78 -25.64 63.48 42.18
CA ARG A 78 -26.51 63.82 43.31
C ARG A 78 -26.19 65.22 43.82
N ASN A 79 -27.07 66.16 43.47
CA ASN A 79 -27.17 67.46 44.08
C ASN A 79 -27.50 67.32 45.58
N ALA A 80 -26.71 67.92 46.47
CA ALA A 80 -27.16 68.36 47.78
C ALA A 80 -26.28 69.50 48.31
N ARG A 81 -26.96 70.58 48.71
CA ARG A 81 -26.49 71.80 49.37
C ARG A 81 -25.90 71.50 50.75
N GLY A 82 -24.80 72.15 51.13
CA GLY A 82 -24.34 72.20 52.52
C GLY A 82 -23.00 72.93 52.70
N ASN A 83 -23.05 74.14 53.26
CA ASN A 83 -21.90 74.91 53.76
C ASN A 83 -21.14 74.12 54.84
N THR A 84 -19.80 74.14 54.84
CA THR A 84 -18.94 74.68 55.94
C THR A 84 -17.45 74.51 55.64
N ARG A 85 -16.67 75.41 56.24
CA ARG A 85 -15.24 75.73 56.08
C ARG A 85 -14.35 74.73 56.84
N GLY A 86 -13.19 74.33 56.30
CA GLY A 86 -12.16 73.65 57.07
C GLY A 86 -10.94 73.15 56.28
N SER A 87 -9.79 73.77 56.56
CA SER A 87 -8.36 73.48 56.29
C SER A 87 -7.85 72.14 55.71
N ALA A 88 -6.87 72.34 54.82
CA ALA A 88 -5.50 71.79 54.79
C ALA A 88 -5.23 70.30 54.49
N GLN A 89 -4.39 70.14 53.45
CA GLN A 89 -3.45 69.06 53.12
C GLN A 89 -3.17 68.03 54.24
N ASP A 90 -3.27 66.75 53.90
CA ASP A 90 -2.06 65.90 53.90
C ASP A 90 -2.24 64.68 52.98
N THR A 91 -1.16 64.40 52.28
CA THR A 91 -0.93 63.35 51.29
C THR A 91 -0.73 61.98 51.93
N THR A 92 -1.47 60.97 51.47
CA THR A 92 -0.94 59.59 51.39
C THR A 92 -1.68 58.82 50.30
N GLU A 93 -1.19 58.95 49.07
CA GLU A 93 -1.55 58.08 47.96
C GLU A 93 -0.97 56.68 48.22
N MET A 94 -1.78 55.80 48.81
CA MET A 94 -1.50 54.38 48.84
C MET A 94 -1.63 53.86 47.41
N SER A 95 -0.52 53.83 46.68
CA SER A 95 -0.41 53.22 45.35
C SER A 95 -0.72 51.72 45.46
N THR A 96 -2.00 51.34 45.35
CA THR A 96 -2.38 49.97 45.05
C THR A 96 -1.95 49.69 43.61
N THR A 97 -0.73 49.21 43.47
CA THR A 97 -0.23 48.58 42.25
C THR A 97 -1.00 47.28 42.05
N THR A 98 -2.23 47.40 41.51
CA THR A 98 -2.96 46.25 40.98
C THR A 98 -2.20 45.76 39.78
N SER A 99 -1.38 44.74 39.99
CA SER A 99 -0.67 43.98 38.97
C SER A 99 -1.65 43.61 37.86
N ARG A 100 -1.53 44.25 36.69
CA ARG A 100 -2.30 43.90 35.48
C ARG A 100 -1.91 42.48 35.09
N ILE A 101 -2.76 41.51 35.42
CA ILE A 101 -2.70 40.21 34.79
C ILE A 101 -3.03 40.45 33.31
N PRO A 102 -2.14 40.14 32.34
CA PRO A 102 -2.51 40.19 30.94
C PRO A 102 -3.67 39.22 30.73
N THR A 103 -4.82 39.76 30.33
CA THR A 103 -6.01 38.96 30.02
C THR A 103 -5.67 38.09 28.82
N ILE A 104 -5.42 36.80 29.04
CA ILE A 104 -5.19 35.83 27.97
C ILE A 104 -6.52 35.65 27.23
N PRO A 105 -6.61 35.98 25.93
CA PRO A 105 -7.83 35.79 25.17
C PRO A 105 -8.23 34.31 25.15
N THR A 106 -9.51 34.05 25.40
CA THR A 106 -10.11 32.71 25.30
C THR A 106 -11.20 32.65 24.23
N ARG A 107 -11.63 33.81 23.71
CA ARG A 107 -12.68 33.95 22.69
C ARG A 107 -12.25 34.92 21.60
N VAL A 108 -12.74 34.70 20.38
CA VAL A 108 -12.40 35.54 19.22
C VAL A 108 -12.84 36.99 19.42
N SER A 109 -13.95 37.21 20.12
CA SER A 109 -14.45 38.54 20.46
C SER A 109 -13.53 39.32 21.42
N GLU A 110 -12.61 38.64 22.10
CA GLU A 110 -11.62 39.24 23.01
C GLU A 110 -10.34 39.65 22.28
N LEU A 111 -10.26 39.47 20.96
CA LEU A 111 -9.13 39.88 20.11
C LEU A 111 -9.36 41.26 19.50
N SER A 112 -8.26 41.97 19.19
CA SER A 112 -8.27 43.18 18.37
C SER A 112 -8.80 42.88 16.96
N GLU A 113 -9.20 43.88 16.18
CA GLU A 113 -9.64 43.68 14.78
C GLU A 113 -8.56 42.96 13.95
N LYS A 114 -7.29 43.35 14.14
CA LYS A 114 -6.14 42.70 13.52
C LYS A 114 -5.93 41.26 14.03
N GLY A 115 -6.10 41.02 15.33
CA GLY A 115 -6.03 39.69 15.92
C GLY A 115 -7.14 38.75 15.43
N GLN A 116 -8.35 39.28 15.23
CA GLN A 116 -9.48 38.55 14.64
C GLN A 116 -9.22 38.17 13.19
N GLU A 117 -8.64 39.08 12.40
CA GLU A 117 -8.29 38.81 11.01
C GLU A 117 -7.18 37.75 10.89
N ALA A 118 -6.11 37.87 11.68
CA ALA A 118 -5.04 36.88 11.74
C ALA A 118 -5.53 35.49 12.20
N TYR A 119 -6.35 35.44 13.26
CA TYR A 119 -6.96 34.18 13.71
C TYR A 119 -7.86 33.56 12.64
N LYS A 120 -8.60 34.39 11.89
CA LYS A 120 -9.45 33.92 10.80
C LYS A 120 -8.62 33.34 9.66
N GLU A 121 -7.53 33.99 9.26
CA GLU A 121 -6.60 33.50 8.24
C GLU A 121 -5.99 32.14 8.64
N ASP A 122 -5.42 32.04 9.84
CA ASP A 122 -4.84 30.79 10.34
C ASP A 122 -5.88 29.67 10.51
N ARG A 123 -7.11 30.01 10.88
CA ARG A 123 -8.22 29.04 10.91
C ARG A 123 -8.57 28.54 9.51
N ASP A 124 -8.55 29.42 8.51
CA ASP A 124 -8.85 29.05 7.13
C ASP A 124 -7.70 28.20 6.54
N ASP A 125 -6.44 28.51 6.84
CA ASP A 125 -5.27 27.69 6.49
C ASP A 125 -5.27 26.33 7.22
N TYR A 126 -5.56 26.31 8.53
CA TYR A 126 -5.77 25.06 9.28
C TYR A 126 -6.84 24.19 8.64
N LYS A 127 -7.97 24.78 8.23
CA LYS A 127 -9.03 24.04 7.54
C LYS A 127 -8.53 23.43 6.24
N LEU A 128 -7.75 24.16 5.44
CA LEU A 128 -7.14 23.63 4.22
C LEU A 128 -6.16 22.48 4.51
N ARG A 129 -5.28 22.64 5.51
CA ARG A 129 -4.35 21.59 5.95
C ARG A 129 -5.08 20.34 6.45
N LEU A 130 -6.20 20.52 7.15
CA LEU A 130 -7.02 19.44 7.64
C LEU A 130 -7.68 18.66 6.50
N GLU A 131 -8.17 19.35 5.45
CA GLU A 131 -8.68 18.67 4.26
C GLU A 131 -7.58 17.92 3.51
N SER A 132 -6.39 18.49 3.37
CA SER A 132 -5.21 17.79 2.81
C SER A 132 -4.81 16.57 3.65
N TYR A 133 -4.81 16.70 4.98
CA TYR A 133 -4.55 15.59 5.90
C TYR A 133 -5.54 14.45 5.69
N LYS A 134 -6.86 14.72 5.65
CA LYS A 134 -7.89 13.69 5.43
C LYS A 134 -7.68 12.94 4.11
N ILE A 135 -7.25 13.64 3.06
CA ILE A 135 -6.91 13.01 1.78
C ILE A 135 -5.73 12.07 1.95
N ARG A 136 -4.62 12.54 2.55
CA ARG A 136 -3.42 11.73 2.77
C ARG A 136 -3.67 10.54 3.70
N GLU A 137 -4.50 10.71 4.73
CA GLU A 137 -4.85 9.67 5.69
C GLU A 137 -5.66 8.56 5.00
N ARG A 138 -6.63 8.93 4.17
CA ARG A 138 -7.38 7.96 3.35
C ARG A 138 -6.45 7.19 2.41
N ASP A 139 -5.58 7.89 1.68
CA ASP A 139 -4.63 7.26 0.75
C ASP A 139 -3.69 6.30 1.50
N TYR A 140 -3.22 6.68 2.69
CA TYR A 140 -2.40 5.84 3.56
C TYR A 140 -3.17 4.59 4.02
N GLN A 141 -4.42 4.74 4.49
CA GLN A 141 -5.24 3.61 4.92
C GLN A 141 -5.54 2.64 3.76
N GLU A 142 -5.84 3.15 2.57
CA GLU A 142 -6.03 2.32 1.38
C GLU A 142 -4.76 1.54 1.00
N GLU A 143 -3.60 2.20 1.02
CA GLU A 143 -2.30 1.55 0.76
C GLU A 143 -1.99 0.48 1.81
N SER A 144 -2.18 0.80 3.10
CA SER A 144 -1.98 -0.12 4.23
C SER A 144 -2.91 -1.35 4.17
N ASN A 145 -4.17 -1.15 3.79
CA ASN A 145 -5.13 -2.24 3.61
C ASN A 145 -4.74 -3.18 2.46
N LYS A 146 -4.27 -2.62 1.33
CA LYS A 146 -3.77 -3.42 0.21
C LYS A 146 -2.53 -4.20 0.61
N PHE A 147 -1.62 -3.57 1.34
CA PHE A 147 -0.40 -4.20 1.83
C PHE A 147 -0.69 -5.36 2.79
N SER A 148 -1.60 -5.16 3.75
CA SER A 148 -2.03 -6.21 4.69
C SER A 148 -2.58 -7.44 3.96
N LYS A 149 -3.34 -7.25 2.88
CA LYS A 149 -3.84 -8.35 2.03
C LYS A 149 -2.73 -9.12 1.32
N ILE A 150 -1.64 -8.47 0.96
CA ILE A 150 -0.49 -9.17 0.35
C ILE A 150 0.33 -9.90 1.39
N VAL A 151 0.53 -9.31 2.57
CA VAL A 151 1.13 -10.00 3.72
C VAL A 151 0.37 -11.29 4.01
N GLU A 152 -0.96 -11.21 4.16
CA GLU A 152 -1.82 -12.38 4.35
C GLU A 152 -1.68 -13.38 3.20
N HIS A 153 -1.62 -12.91 1.96
CA HIS A 153 -1.48 -13.78 0.80
C HIS A 153 -0.14 -14.54 0.80
N ILE A 154 0.97 -13.89 1.09
CA ILE A 154 2.28 -14.54 1.18
C ILE A 154 2.25 -15.58 2.31
N LEU A 155 1.74 -15.22 3.50
CA LEU A 155 1.67 -16.12 4.65
C LEU A 155 0.66 -17.27 4.48
N THR A 156 -0.26 -17.21 3.52
CA THR A 156 -1.19 -18.32 3.23
C THR A 156 -0.76 -19.17 2.04
N THR A 157 0.17 -18.69 1.23
CA THR A 157 0.63 -19.38 0.00
C THR A 157 2.07 -19.86 0.06
N VAL A 158 2.83 -19.51 1.11
CA VAL A 158 4.17 -20.05 1.35
C VAL A 158 4.08 -21.17 2.38
N THR A 159 4.83 -22.26 2.22
CA THR A 159 4.83 -23.34 3.21
C THR A 159 5.43 -22.92 4.57
N PRO A 160 5.02 -23.55 5.69
CA PRO A 160 5.48 -23.14 7.03
C PRO A 160 7.00 -23.11 7.21
N HIS A 161 7.73 -24.04 6.58
CA HIS A 161 9.19 -24.08 6.71
C HIS A 161 9.87 -22.88 6.03
N LEU A 162 9.38 -22.47 4.85
CA LEU A 162 9.86 -21.28 4.14
C LEU A 162 9.45 -19.99 4.86
N GLN A 163 8.27 -19.97 5.47
CA GLN A 163 7.86 -18.82 6.29
C GLN A 163 8.82 -18.62 7.46
N LEU A 164 9.18 -19.69 8.17
CA LEU A 164 10.09 -19.62 9.31
C LEU A 164 11.51 -19.19 8.92
N SER A 165 11.99 -19.57 7.74
CA SER A 165 13.33 -19.21 7.28
C SER A 165 13.42 -17.87 6.57
N CYS A 166 12.39 -17.46 5.82
CA CYS A 166 12.42 -16.32 4.91
C CYS A 166 11.57 -15.13 5.38
N CYS A 167 10.48 -15.36 6.10
CA CYS A 167 9.55 -14.30 6.52
C CYS A 167 9.88 -13.79 7.93
N THR A 168 10.89 -12.92 8.03
CA THR A 168 11.33 -12.35 9.31
C THR A 168 10.29 -11.38 9.91
N GLU A 169 10.14 -11.37 11.24
CA GLU A 169 9.12 -10.56 11.94
C GLU A 169 9.25 -9.05 11.68
N ASN A 170 10.47 -8.55 11.52
CA ASN A 170 10.77 -7.14 11.23
C ASN A 170 11.03 -6.88 9.73
N GLY A 171 10.97 -7.91 8.90
CA GLY A 171 11.19 -7.81 7.48
C GLY A 171 9.98 -7.23 6.77
N THR A 172 10.23 -6.52 5.68
CA THR A 172 9.17 -6.14 4.76
C THR A 172 8.83 -7.33 3.85
N PRO A 173 7.63 -7.38 3.26
CA PRO A 173 7.28 -8.34 2.21
C PRO A 173 8.25 -8.31 1.03
N ARG A 174 8.90 -7.17 0.75
CA ARG A 174 9.97 -7.12 -0.25
C ARG A 174 11.15 -8.00 0.19
N ASP A 175 11.62 -7.82 1.42
CA ASP A 175 12.70 -8.64 1.99
C ASP A 175 12.33 -10.12 2.00
N TRP A 176 11.07 -10.44 2.31
CA TRP A 176 10.57 -11.82 2.29
C TRP A 176 10.57 -12.40 0.87
N ILE A 177 10.12 -11.64 -0.13
CA ILE A 177 10.13 -12.08 -1.54
C ILE A 177 11.58 -12.30 -2.01
N THR A 178 12.50 -11.41 -1.67
CA THR A 178 13.93 -11.57 -1.99
C THR A 178 14.51 -12.82 -1.32
N ALA A 179 14.25 -13.05 -0.03
CA ALA A 179 14.73 -14.24 0.67
C ALA A 179 14.15 -15.55 0.10
N LEU A 180 12.87 -15.53 -0.30
CA LEU A 180 12.24 -16.66 -0.98
C LEU A 180 12.87 -16.90 -2.35
N GLN A 181 13.18 -15.85 -3.10
CA GLN A 181 13.90 -15.94 -4.36
C GLN A 181 15.31 -16.51 -4.16
N ASP A 182 16.03 -16.11 -3.13
CA ASP A 182 17.38 -16.64 -2.86
C ASP A 182 17.34 -18.11 -2.42
N THR A 183 16.26 -18.54 -1.77
CA THR A 183 16.14 -19.90 -1.20
C THR A 183 15.59 -20.92 -2.20
N VAL A 184 14.54 -20.56 -2.94
CA VAL A 184 13.83 -21.46 -3.86
C VAL A 184 13.69 -20.87 -5.26
N GLY A 185 14.20 -19.67 -5.50
CA GLY A 185 14.22 -19.09 -6.83
C GLY A 185 15.00 -19.97 -7.79
N VAL A 186 14.53 -19.96 -9.03
CA VAL A 186 15.20 -20.62 -10.14
C VAL A 186 15.54 -19.52 -11.13
N ASP A 187 16.77 -19.59 -11.65
CA ASP A 187 17.13 -18.83 -12.83
C ASP A 187 16.19 -19.17 -14.00
N GLU A 188 15.77 -18.15 -14.73
CA GLU A 188 14.91 -18.31 -15.90
C GLU A 188 15.57 -19.20 -16.96
N ASP A 189 16.91 -19.12 -17.08
CA ASP A 189 17.68 -19.97 -18.00
C ASP A 189 17.68 -21.45 -17.57
N GLU A 190 17.81 -21.72 -16.27
CA GLU A 190 17.72 -23.08 -15.73
C GLU A 190 16.32 -23.65 -15.90
N GLU A 191 15.26 -22.86 -15.66
CA GLU A 191 13.91 -23.33 -15.89
C GLU A 191 13.66 -23.59 -17.38
N ARG A 192 14.14 -22.71 -18.27
CA ARG A 192 14.03 -22.92 -19.72
C ARG A 192 14.71 -24.22 -20.15
N ALA A 193 15.88 -24.53 -19.58
CA ALA A 193 16.56 -25.80 -19.82
C ALA A 193 15.73 -27.00 -19.30
N ARG A 194 15.17 -26.92 -18.09
CA ARG A 194 14.30 -27.98 -17.54
C ARG A 194 13.02 -28.17 -18.35
N ALA A 195 12.41 -27.09 -18.82
CA ALA A 195 11.23 -27.14 -19.68
C ALA A 195 11.53 -27.81 -21.02
N ARG A 196 12.68 -27.50 -21.63
CA ARG A 196 13.18 -28.19 -22.83
C ARG A 196 13.38 -29.68 -22.57
N GLU A 197 14.06 -30.06 -21.49
CA GLU A 197 14.27 -31.48 -21.15
C GLU A 197 12.94 -32.22 -20.93
N ARG A 198 11.98 -31.58 -20.24
CA ARG A 198 10.66 -32.16 -20.00
C ARG A 198 9.87 -32.33 -21.29
N TYR A 199 9.91 -31.36 -22.20
CA TYR A 199 9.31 -31.47 -23.53
C TYR A 199 9.93 -32.62 -24.32
N GLN A 200 11.26 -32.68 -24.42
CA GLN A 200 11.96 -33.78 -25.10
C GLN A 200 11.68 -35.15 -24.47
N ALA A 201 11.52 -35.22 -23.15
CA ALA A 201 11.13 -36.44 -22.46
C ALA A 201 9.69 -36.86 -22.79
N ALA A 202 8.77 -35.90 -22.95
CA ALA A 202 7.38 -36.15 -23.33
C ALA A 202 7.23 -36.62 -24.79
N LEU A 203 8.15 -36.26 -25.68
CA LEU A 203 8.22 -36.77 -27.06
C LEU A 203 8.56 -38.28 -27.14
N LYS A 204 8.96 -38.90 -26.03
CA LYS A 204 9.22 -40.35 -26.05
C LYS A 204 7.90 -41.10 -26.30
N PRO A 205 7.85 -42.01 -27.30
CA PRO A 205 6.64 -42.74 -27.62
C PRO A 205 6.10 -43.52 -26.42
N MET A 206 4.78 -43.53 -26.29
CA MET A 206 4.09 -44.36 -25.29
C MET A 206 4.43 -45.84 -25.48
N ARG A 207 4.71 -46.52 -24.38
CA ARG A 207 4.98 -47.97 -24.40
C ARG A 207 3.71 -48.81 -24.56
N SER A 208 2.55 -48.26 -24.22
CA SER A 208 1.24 -48.93 -24.28
C SER A 208 0.14 -47.91 -24.58
N THR A 209 -0.86 -48.31 -25.38
CA THR A 209 -2.03 -47.49 -25.73
C THR A 209 -2.93 -47.19 -24.53
N THR A 210 -2.85 -47.97 -23.46
CA THR A 210 -3.63 -47.73 -22.21
C THR A 210 -3.21 -46.44 -21.50
N ASN A 211 -2.00 -45.94 -21.74
CA ASN A 211 -1.47 -44.73 -21.09
C ASN A 211 -1.69 -43.47 -21.93
N TRP A 212 -2.54 -43.53 -22.96
CA TRP A 212 -2.75 -42.45 -23.92
C TRP A 212 -3.10 -41.11 -23.26
N GLU A 213 -4.11 -41.10 -22.40
CA GLU A 213 -4.57 -39.87 -21.75
C GLU A 213 -3.51 -39.27 -20.84
N THR A 214 -2.81 -40.10 -20.06
CA THR A 214 -1.74 -39.64 -19.17
C THR A 214 -0.58 -39.04 -19.95
N TRP A 215 -0.15 -39.70 -21.03
CA TRP A 215 0.92 -39.19 -21.87
C TRP A 215 0.53 -37.91 -22.60
N LEU A 216 -0.68 -37.85 -23.15
CA LEU A 216 -1.17 -36.66 -23.85
C LEU A 216 -1.22 -35.45 -22.91
N ASN A 217 -1.68 -35.65 -21.68
CA ASN A 217 -1.67 -34.59 -20.65
C ASN A 217 -0.25 -34.14 -20.29
N GLU A 218 0.72 -35.06 -20.18
CA GLU A 218 2.12 -34.68 -19.91
C GLU A 218 2.75 -33.96 -21.10
N TYR A 219 2.48 -34.40 -22.33
CA TYR A 219 2.92 -33.73 -23.55
C TYR A 219 2.35 -32.31 -23.65
N ASP A 220 1.03 -32.15 -23.47
CA ASP A 220 0.34 -30.86 -23.54
C ASP A 220 0.87 -29.89 -22.47
N GLN A 221 1.04 -30.36 -21.24
CA GLN A 221 1.61 -29.55 -20.16
C GLN A 221 3.08 -29.18 -20.42
N ALA A 222 3.89 -30.12 -20.92
CA ALA A 222 5.29 -29.87 -21.22
C ALA A 222 5.47 -28.90 -22.40
N ALA A 223 4.68 -29.06 -23.45
CA ALA A 223 4.65 -28.17 -24.61
C ALA A 223 4.19 -26.77 -24.19
N THR A 224 3.07 -26.65 -23.46
CA THR A 224 2.56 -25.36 -22.95
C THR A 224 3.61 -24.65 -22.08
N ARG A 225 4.29 -25.39 -21.18
CA ARG A 225 5.32 -24.80 -20.32
C ARG A 225 6.56 -24.38 -21.09
N ALA A 226 7.00 -25.18 -22.07
CA ALA A 226 8.12 -24.86 -22.94
C ALA A 226 7.81 -23.65 -23.85
N GLU A 227 6.59 -23.55 -24.37
CA GLU A 227 6.10 -22.39 -25.11
C GLU A 227 6.10 -21.13 -24.24
N THR A 228 5.56 -21.22 -23.02
CA THR A 228 5.50 -20.10 -22.06
C THR A 228 6.89 -19.56 -21.69
N LEU A 229 7.92 -20.39 -21.73
CA LEU A 229 9.32 -20.04 -21.44
C LEU A 229 10.14 -19.74 -22.70
N GLU A 230 9.48 -19.64 -23.86
CA GLU A 230 10.09 -19.31 -25.16
C GLU A 230 11.20 -20.29 -25.56
N VAL A 231 11.01 -21.59 -25.27
CA VAL A 231 11.91 -22.65 -25.74
C VAL A 231 11.84 -22.73 -27.27
N ALA A 232 12.96 -22.46 -27.93
CA ALA A 232 13.05 -22.34 -29.39
C ALA A 232 12.42 -23.51 -30.17
N GLU A 233 12.54 -24.74 -29.68
CA GLU A 233 11.98 -25.93 -30.32
C GLU A 233 10.45 -25.92 -30.42
N VAL A 234 9.76 -25.25 -29.50
CA VAL A 234 8.28 -25.24 -29.40
C VAL A 234 7.68 -23.97 -30.01
N MET A 235 8.51 -22.98 -30.37
CA MET A 235 8.06 -21.72 -30.99
C MET A 235 7.58 -21.90 -32.43
N GLN A 236 8.08 -22.91 -33.14
CA GLN A 236 7.68 -23.18 -34.51
C GLN A 236 6.55 -24.21 -34.54
N THR A 237 5.32 -23.76 -34.83
CA THR A 237 4.13 -24.64 -34.85
C THR A 237 4.30 -25.89 -35.72
N GLN A 238 4.97 -25.76 -36.87
CA GLN A 238 5.23 -26.91 -37.74
C GLN A 238 6.17 -27.93 -37.09
N ALA A 239 7.20 -27.48 -36.36
CA ALA A 239 8.12 -28.38 -35.66
C ALA A 239 7.41 -29.16 -34.56
N VAL A 240 6.50 -28.51 -33.82
CA VAL A 240 5.68 -29.15 -32.79
C VAL A 240 4.73 -30.20 -33.39
N ILE A 241 4.14 -29.92 -34.56
CA ILE A 241 3.32 -30.89 -35.30
C ILE A 241 4.15 -32.10 -35.71
N ASP A 242 5.33 -31.87 -36.31
CA ASP A 242 6.22 -32.95 -36.77
C ASP A 242 6.70 -33.81 -35.59
N ASP A 243 7.07 -33.19 -34.46
CA ASP A 243 7.47 -33.84 -33.22
C ASP A 243 6.33 -34.71 -32.64
N PHE A 244 5.10 -34.18 -32.60
CA PHE A 244 3.94 -34.92 -32.14
C PHE A 244 3.66 -36.14 -33.02
N LEU A 245 3.62 -35.94 -34.34
CA LEU A 245 3.39 -37.00 -35.33
C LEU A 245 4.48 -38.08 -35.25
N GLY A 246 5.73 -37.68 -35.08
CA GLY A 246 6.85 -38.60 -34.83
C GLY A 246 6.63 -39.46 -33.59
N SER A 247 6.15 -38.86 -32.51
CA SER A 247 5.90 -39.53 -31.22
C SER A 247 4.76 -40.55 -31.28
N VAL A 248 3.71 -40.29 -32.07
CA VAL A 248 2.53 -41.17 -32.20
C VAL A 248 2.61 -42.16 -33.36
N SER A 249 3.55 -41.98 -34.29
CA SER A 249 3.70 -42.75 -35.53
C SER A 249 3.65 -44.28 -35.38
N LYS A 250 4.24 -44.82 -34.30
CA LYS A 250 4.28 -46.27 -34.02
C LYS A 250 2.94 -46.84 -33.53
N MET A 251 2.07 -46.00 -32.97
CA MET A 251 0.83 -46.42 -32.31
C MET A 251 -0.41 -46.04 -33.13
N ALA A 252 -0.32 -44.97 -33.92
CA ALA A 252 -1.40 -44.44 -34.75
C ALA A 252 -0.89 -44.08 -36.15
N SER A 253 -0.36 -45.07 -36.88
CA SER A 253 0.22 -44.89 -38.23
C SER A 253 -0.78 -44.35 -39.26
N THR A 254 -2.08 -44.47 -39.00
CA THR A 254 -3.15 -43.90 -39.84
C THR A 254 -3.27 -42.39 -39.70
N TRP A 255 -2.84 -41.80 -38.57
CA TRP A 255 -2.89 -40.35 -38.33
C TRP A 255 -1.75 -39.62 -39.03
N THR A 256 -0.58 -40.26 -39.08
CA THR A 256 0.60 -39.73 -39.80
C THR A 256 0.46 -39.79 -41.32
N ALA A 257 -0.51 -40.54 -41.86
CA ALA A 257 -0.72 -40.68 -43.30
C ALA A 257 -1.57 -39.56 -43.93
N GLY A 258 -2.19 -38.70 -43.11
CA GLY A 258 -3.13 -37.66 -43.55
C GLY A 258 -2.69 -36.22 -43.29
N PHE A 259 -1.48 -36.02 -42.75
CA PHE A 259 -0.86 -34.71 -42.49
C PHE A 259 0.28 -34.45 -43.46
#